data_AF-A0A3M2BU71-F1
#
_entry.id   AF-A0A3M2BU71-F1
#
_cell.length_a   1.000
_cell.length_b   1.000
_cell.length_c   1.000
_cell.angle_alpha   90.00
_cell.angle_beta   90.00
_cell.angle_gamma   90.00
#
_symmetry.space_group_name_H-M   'P 1'
#
loop_
_entity.id
_entity.type
_entity.pdbx_description
1 polymer ?
#
loop_
_entity_poly.entity_id
_entity_poly.type
_entity_poly.pdbx_seq_one_letter_code
_entity_poly.pdbx_strand_id
1 'polypeptide(L)'
;MYKRRTVRCEIHGLHYDPQLTKGCIRCRKEGLADPPAKPQFLPLLLILLGLTIVGAGFVDQLFDRSAADVGAAAAENGGGRLVTLLDPQLFRPQIEALEAALNGDVADFTLLRDRVTTAATALGRAVRPADPRAAEEIFAFAREVANSELDLTHLASARQRWGTLRHRLFLPAAWLEVLGPVDRTAVALDRDLSLSLIDLVNEVQAAGADGWAERAPEWLARLDALRTRLAPPPPFDSDPRLLLARRQLEDGFAELRAAILEGRSRALRPRLEALAASLEESRRAFEDLLG
;
A
#
# COMPACT_ATOMS: atom_id res chain seq x y z
N MET A 1 -10.73 -44.88 -3.20
CA MET A 1 -10.25 -43.54 -3.58
C MET A 1 -11.11 -42.48 -2.89
N TYR A 2 -10.61 -41.83 -1.83
CA TYR A 2 -11.33 -40.74 -1.18
C TYR A 2 -11.17 -39.46 -2.01
N LYS A 3 -12.28 -38.91 -2.53
CA LYS A 3 -12.30 -37.59 -3.18
C LYS A 3 -12.04 -36.53 -2.11
N ARG A 4 -10.83 -35.96 -2.07
CA ARG A 4 -10.52 -34.80 -1.23
C ARG A 4 -11.42 -33.64 -1.64
N ARG A 5 -12.34 -33.24 -0.76
CA ARG A 5 -13.15 -32.04 -0.95
C ARG A 5 -12.36 -30.85 -0.42
N THR A 6 -11.57 -30.21 -1.27
CA THR A 6 -10.87 -28.97 -0.91
C THR A 6 -11.87 -27.81 -0.95
N VAL A 7 -11.99 -27.09 0.15
CA VAL A 7 -12.82 -25.88 0.27
C VAL A 7 -11.91 -24.67 0.26
N ARG A 8 -12.27 -23.63 -0.49
CA ARG A 8 -11.50 -22.38 -0.55
C ARG A 8 -11.91 -21.47 0.61
N CYS A 9 -10.94 -21.00 1.37
CA CYS A 9 -11.17 -20.02 2.42
C CYS A 9 -11.49 -18.66 1.80
N GLU A 10 -12.60 -18.05 2.21
CA GLU A 10 -13.12 -16.78 1.68
C GLU A 10 -12.25 -15.57 2.07
N ILE A 11 -11.53 -15.66 3.19
CA ILE A 11 -10.68 -14.57 3.71
C ILE A 11 -9.33 -14.53 2.98
N HIS A 12 -8.72 -15.69 2.76
CA HIS A 12 -7.33 -15.78 2.29
C HIS A 12 -7.18 -16.41 0.90
N GLY A 13 -8.28 -16.88 0.30
CA GLY A 13 -8.28 -17.55 -1.00
C GLY A 13 -7.55 -18.90 -1.02
N LEU A 14 -7.06 -19.39 0.11
CA LEU A 14 -6.32 -20.66 0.25
C LEU A 14 -7.26 -21.85 0.37
N HIS A 15 -6.94 -22.96 -0.29
CA HIS A 15 -7.68 -24.20 -0.16
C HIS A 15 -7.28 -24.94 1.13
N TYR A 16 -8.27 -25.45 1.86
CA TYR A 16 -8.06 -26.29 3.03
C TYR A 16 -9.03 -27.47 2.99
N ASP A 17 -8.70 -28.51 3.76
CA ASP A 17 -9.58 -29.67 3.92
C ASP A 17 -10.43 -29.47 5.18
N PRO A 18 -11.76 -29.31 5.06
CA PRO A 18 -12.65 -29.12 6.19
C PRO A 18 -12.76 -30.37 7.08
N GLN A 19 -12.38 -31.55 6.58
CA GLN A 19 -12.34 -32.77 7.39
C GLN A 19 -11.11 -32.82 8.30
N LEU A 20 -10.03 -32.13 7.93
CA LEU A 20 -8.77 -32.09 8.70
C LEU A 20 -8.63 -30.83 9.54
N THR A 21 -9.20 -29.70 9.10
CA THR A 21 -8.98 -28.39 9.71
C THR A 21 -10.23 -27.52 9.63
N LYS A 22 -10.54 -26.76 10.70
CA LYS A 22 -11.71 -25.84 10.76
C LYS A 22 -11.48 -24.49 10.05
N GLY A 23 -10.49 -24.37 9.17
CA GLY A 23 -10.16 -23.15 8.46
C GLY A 23 -8.78 -23.22 7.80
N CYS A 24 -8.46 -22.25 6.94
CA CYS A 24 -7.13 -22.23 6.32
C CYS A 24 -6.04 -21.97 7.36
N ILE A 25 -4.80 -22.34 7.00
CA ILE A 25 -3.64 -22.27 7.91
C ILE A 25 -3.41 -20.87 8.49
N ARG A 26 -3.80 -19.82 7.76
CA ARG A 26 -3.67 -18.41 8.17
C ARG A 26 -4.71 -18.00 9.19
N CYS A 27 -5.99 -18.31 8.95
CA CYS A 27 -7.08 -18.08 9.91
C CYS A 27 -6.80 -18.76 11.25
N ARG A 28 -6.18 -19.94 11.24
CA ARG A 28 -5.82 -20.65 12.49
C ARG A 28 -4.67 -20.00 13.24
N LYS A 29 -3.73 -19.36 12.53
CA LYS A 29 -2.60 -18.65 13.12
C LYS A 29 -3.06 -17.33 13.75
N GLU A 30 -4.06 -16.71 13.16
CA GLU A 30 -4.66 -15.45 13.63
C GLU A 30 -5.72 -15.67 14.74
N GLY A 31 -6.47 -16.77 14.71
CA GLY A 31 -7.50 -17.11 15.70
C GLY A 31 -6.99 -17.70 17.02
N LEU A 32 -5.67 -17.80 17.23
CA LEU A 32 -5.07 -18.22 18.50
C LEU A 32 -4.78 -17.04 19.45
N ALA A 33 -5.17 -15.81 19.09
CA ALA A 33 -5.12 -14.66 19.96
C ALA A 33 -6.39 -14.58 20.85
N ASP A 34 -6.29 -15.22 22.01
CA ASP A 34 -7.02 -15.06 23.28
C ASP A 34 -8.51 -15.44 23.43
N PRO A 35 -8.84 -16.02 24.62
CA PRO A 35 -10.02 -15.58 25.38
C PRO A 35 -9.75 -15.31 26.89
N PRO A 36 -10.69 -14.67 27.62
CA PRO A 36 -10.41 -13.62 28.61
C PRO A 36 -10.68 -13.97 30.10
N ALA A 37 -10.14 -13.17 31.05
CA ALA A 37 -10.92 -12.39 32.06
C ALA A 37 -10.16 -11.97 33.37
N LYS A 38 -10.11 -10.63 33.60
CA LYS A 38 -10.35 -9.84 34.85
C LYS A 38 -9.39 -9.91 36.08
N PRO A 39 -9.40 -8.87 36.96
CA PRO A 39 -8.21 -8.07 37.30
C PRO A 39 -7.52 -8.43 38.62
N GLN A 40 -6.20 -8.30 38.67
CA GLN A 40 -5.41 -8.25 39.89
C GLN A 40 -4.37 -7.13 39.75
N PHE A 41 -4.57 -6.04 40.49
CA PHE A 41 -3.85 -4.76 40.32
C PHE A 41 -2.48 -4.66 41.03
N LEU A 42 -1.98 -5.76 41.62
CA LEU A 42 -0.71 -5.78 42.35
C LEU A 42 0.49 -6.39 41.58
N PRO A 43 0.35 -7.44 40.75
CA PRO A 43 1.48 -7.98 39.99
C PRO A 43 1.92 -7.10 38.80
N LEU A 44 1.05 -6.24 38.25
CA LEU A 44 1.39 -5.39 37.11
C LEU A 44 2.45 -4.32 37.48
N LEU A 45 2.43 -3.82 38.72
CA LEU A 45 3.40 -2.84 39.21
C LEU A 45 4.79 -3.46 39.40
N LEU A 46 4.86 -4.72 39.85
CA LEU A 46 6.11 -5.47 39.96
C LEU A 46 6.65 -5.94 38.61
N ILE A 47 5.76 -6.23 37.65
CA ILE A 47 6.13 -6.55 36.26
C ILE A 47 6.65 -5.29 35.54
N LEU A 48 6.06 -4.11 35.75
CA LEU A 48 6.56 -2.85 35.20
C LEU A 48 7.90 -2.43 35.82
N LEU A 49 8.10 -2.65 37.12
CA LEU A 49 9.39 -2.42 37.79
C LEU A 49 10.45 -3.45 37.34
N GLY A 50 10.04 -4.70 37.11
CA GLY A 50 10.87 -5.75 36.53
C GLY A 50 11.23 -5.47 35.06
N LEU A 51 10.31 -4.94 34.26
CA LEU A 51 10.54 -4.55 32.86
C LEU A 51 11.41 -3.31 32.71
N THR A 52 11.49 -2.44 33.73
CA THR A 52 12.42 -1.31 33.72
C THR A 52 13.83 -1.73 34.15
N ILE A 53 13.98 -2.68 35.07
CA ILE A 53 15.28 -3.23 35.47
C ILE A 53 15.82 -4.21 34.40
N VAL A 54 14.96 -5.08 33.86
CA VAL A 54 15.30 -5.96 32.72
C VAL A 54 15.42 -5.15 31.44
N GLY A 55 14.61 -4.11 31.22
CA GLY A 55 14.70 -3.24 30.06
C GLY A 55 15.99 -2.41 30.04
N ALA A 56 16.41 -1.86 31.18
CA ALA A 56 17.69 -1.16 31.27
C ALA A 56 18.88 -2.13 31.10
N GLY A 57 18.82 -3.32 31.71
CA GLY A 57 19.86 -4.35 31.55
C GLY A 57 19.87 -5.02 30.16
N PHE A 58 18.73 -5.08 29.47
CA PHE A 58 18.61 -5.63 28.12
C PHE A 58 18.99 -4.62 27.04
N VAL A 59 18.80 -3.32 27.27
CA VAL A 59 19.36 -2.28 26.40
C VAL A 59 20.88 -2.21 26.56
N ASP A 60 21.40 -2.31 27.79
CA ASP A 60 22.86 -2.35 28.03
C ASP A 60 23.50 -3.64 27.48
N GLN A 61 22.86 -4.82 27.67
CA GLN A 61 23.31 -6.08 27.04
C GLN A 61 23.07 -6.14 25.52
N LEU A 62 22.07 -5.45 24.95
CA LEU A 62 21.92 -5.39 23.49
C LEU A 62 22.99 -4.49 22.86
N PHE A 63 23.39 -3.40 23.52
CA PHE A 63 24.47 -2.56 23.03
C PHE A 63 25.85 -3.20 23.21
N ASP A 64 26.11 -3.93 24.30
CA ASP A 64 27.40 -4.63 24.48
C ASP A 64 27.46 -6.00 23.75
N ARG A 65 26.36 -6.76 23.63
CA ARG A 65 26.36 -8.03 22.84
C ARG A 65 26.18 -7.82 21.34
N SER A 66 25.65 -6.69 20.87
CA SER A 66 25.63 -6.39 19.43
C SER A 66 27.03 -6.12 18.87
N ALA A 67 28.00 -5.76 19.71
CA ALA A 67 29.40 -5.66 19.30
C ALA A 67 30.13 -7.01 19.32
N ALA A 68 29.84 -7.89 20.29
CA ALA A 68 30.58 -9.14 20.48
C ALA A 68 30.01 -10.34 19.70
N ASP A 69 28.68 -10.53 19.64
CA ASP A 69 28.08 -11.71 18.99
C ASP A 69 27.82 -11.52 17.48
N VAL A 70 27.76 -10.27 17.01
CA VAL A 70 27.77 -9.97 15.55
C VAL A 70 29.15 -10.23 14.95
N GLY A 71 30.22 -10.13 15.75
CA GLY A 71 31.59 -10.49 15.34
C GLY A 71 31.82 -12.00 15.21
N ALA A 72 31.20 -12.81 16.08
CA ALA A 72 31.40 -14.26 16.11
C ALA A 72 30.55 -15.01 15.06
N ALA A 73 29.29 -14.61 14.84
CA ALA A 73 28.43 -15.22 13.82
C ALA A 73 28.84 -14.84 12.37
N ALA A 74 29.56 -13.73 12.19
CA ALA A 74 30.09 -13.30 10.90
C ALA A 74 31.38 -14.04 10.47
N ALA A 75 32.05 -14.74 11.41
CA ALA A 75 33.30 -15.45 11.16
C ALA A 75 33.09 -16.88 10.63
N GLU A 76 32.00 -17.55 11.02
CA GLU A 76 31.77 -18.97 10.66
C GLU A 76 30.91 -19.19 9.40
N ASN A 77 30.14 -18.19 8.97
CA ASN A 77 29.32 -18.24 7.74
C ASN A 77 29.78 -17.21 6.69
N GLY A 78 31.06 -17.27 6.29
CA GLY A 78 31.53 -16.69 5.02
C GLY A 78 31.08 -15.25 4.73
N GLY A 79 31.60 -14.28 5.48
CA GLY A 79 31.70 -12.88 5.02
C GLY A 79 30.39 -12.10 5.00
N GLY A 80 29.87 -11.79 6.19
CA GLY A 80 28.88 -10.73 6.40
C GLY A 80 29.45 -9.36 6.02
N ARG A 81 29.48 -9.06 4.71
CA ARG A 81 29.71 -7.70 4.21
C ARG A 81 28.46 -6.88 4.51
N LEU A 82 28.64 -5.84 5.31
CA LEU A 82 27.66 -4.76 5.50
C LEU A 82 27.07 -4.38 4.13
N VAL A 83 25.74 -4.47 3.98
CA VAL A 83 25.04 -3.91 2.81
C VAL A 83 25.41 -2.44 2.75
N THR A 84 26.29 -2.09 1.82
CA THR A 84 26.75 -0.72 1.68
C THR A 84 25.70 -0.01 0.85
N LEU A 85 24.78 0.69 1.52
CA LEU A 85 23.80 1.53 0.83
C LEU A 85 24.55 2.60 0.02
N LEU A 86 24.13 2.80 -1.21
CA LEU A 86 24.71 3.77 -2.14
C LEU A 86 24.19 5.18 -1.83
N ASP A 87 25.06 6.19 -1.90
CA ASP A 87 24.60 7.58 -1.87
C ASP A 87 23.87 7.91 -3.18
N PRO A 88 22.55 8.20 -3.15
CA PRO A 88 21.80 8.47 -4.37
C PRO A 88 22.21 9.77 -5.07
N GLN A 89 22.88 10.71 -4.38
CA GLN A 89 23.34 11.96 -5.01
C GLN A 89 24.34 11.70 -6.14
N LEU A 90 25.17 10.65 -6.01
CA LEU A 90 26.18 10.28 -7.00
C LEU A 90 25.56 9.77 -8.32
N PHE A 91 24.30 9.32 -8.27
CA PHE A 91 23.58 8.72 -9.40
C PHE A 91 22.32 9.48 -9.77
N ARG A 92 22.18 10.71 -9.24
CA ARG A 92 20.96 11.49 -9.31
C ARG A 92 20.41 11.66 -10.74
N PRO A 93 21.21 12.05 -11.75
CA PRO A 93 20.69 12.19 -13.12
C PRO A 93 20.12 10.89 -13.69
N GLN A 94 20.72 9.75 -13.37
CA GLN A 94 20.28 8.44 -13.86
C GLN A 94 19.03 7.95 -13.11
N ILE A 95 18.95 8.21 -11.80
CA ILE A 95 17.76 7.94 -11.00
C ILE A 95 16.59 8.79 -11.50
N GLU A 96 16.77 10.10 -11.66
CA GLU A 96 15.73 11.02 -12.17
C GLU A 96 15.28 10.62 -13.58
N ALA A 97 16.19 10.19 -14.46
CA ALA A 97 15.83 9.70 -15.80
C ALA A 97 14.99 8.42 -15.75
N LEU A 98 15.30 7.49 -14.84
CA LEU A 98 14.51 6.27 -14.66
C LEU A 98 13.14 6.56 -14.06
N GLU A 99 13.07 7.41 -13.04
CA GLU A 99 11.80 7.86 -12.45
C GLU A 99 10.94 8.59 -13.49
N ALA A 100 11.53 9.46 -14.31
CA ALA A 100 10.82 10.15 -15.39
C ALA A 100 10.31 9.16 -16.46
N ALA A 101 11.08 8.11 -16.78
CA ALA A 101 10.64 7.08 -17.70
C ALA A 101 9.48 6.24 -17.11
N LEU A 102 9.55 5.88 -15.82
CA LEU A 102 8.51 5.11 -15.14
C LEU A 102 7.21 5.91 -14.92
N ASN A 103 7.32 7.21 -14.72
CA ASN A 103 6.20 8.11 -14.43
C ASN A 103 5.76 8.97 -15.64
N GLY A 104 6.34 8.71 -16.81
CA GLY A 104 6.01 9.40 -18.05
C GLY A 104 4.62 9.06 -18.57
N ASP A 105 4.14 9.88 -19.51
CA ASP A 105 2.84 9.69 -20.17
C ASP A 105 2.79 8.36 -20.95
N VAL A 106 1.63 7.72 -20.93
CA VAL A 106 1.41 6.33 -21.35
C VAL A 106 0.77 6.25 -22.75
N ALA A 107 1.06 7.23 -23.60
CA ALA A 107 0.52 7.27 -24.97
C ALA A 107 0.97 6.08 -25.83
N ASP A 108 2.14 5.51 -25.55
CA ASP A 108 2.70 4.35 -26.26
C ASP A 108 3.52 3.48 -25.29
N PHE A 109 3.01 2.29 -24.98
CA PHE A 109 3.65 1.34 -24.07
C PHE A 109 4.94 0.73 -24.61
N THR A 110 5.10 0.63 -25.93
CA THR A 110 6.34 0.13 -26.55
C THR A 110 7.45 1.15 -26.33
N LEU A 111 7.16 2.42 -26.61
CA LEU A 111 8.09 3.52 -26.38
C LEU A 111 8.41 3.68 -24.89
N LEU A 112 7.41 3.53 -24.01
CA LEU A 112 7.59 3.61 -22.56
C LEU A 112 8.52 2.51 -22.05
N ARG A 113 8.30 1.26 -22.49
CA ARG A 113 9.16 0.12 -22.17
C ARG A 113 10.61 0.37 -22.56
N ASP A 114 10.83 0.88 -23.78
CA ASP A 114 12.17 1.16 -24.28
C ASP A 114 12.87 2.26 -23.46
N ARG A 115 12.14 3.31 -23.07
CA ARG A 115 12.64 4.37 -22.20
C ARG A 115 13.03 3.84 -20.81
N VAL A 116 12.16 3.07 -20.17
CA VAL A 116 12.42 2.48 -18.84
C VAL A 116 13.62 1.55 -18.90
N THR A 117 13.67 0.67 -19.90
CA THR A 117 14.78 -0.28 -20.09
C THR A 117 16.10 0.46 -20.31
N THR A 118 16.08 1.50 -21.14
CA THR A 118 17.27 2.33 -21.43
C THR A 118 17.77 3.06 -20.18
N ALA A 119 16.87 3.71 -19.44
CA ALA A 119 17.22 4.43 -18.23
C ALA A 119 17.73 3.51 -17.12
N ALA A 120 17.07 2.37 -16.88
CA ALA A 120 17.50 1.38 -15.91
C ALA A 120 18.88 0.80 -16.28
N THR A 121 19.12 0.51 -17.56
CA THR A 121 20.43 0.04 -18.03
C THR A 121 21.51 1.11 -17.84
N ALA A 122 21.20 2.38 -18.10
CA ALA A 122 22.13 3.48 -17.88
C ALA A 122 22.49 3.63 -16.39
N LEU A 123 21.50 3.54 -15.49
CA LEU A 123 21.73 3.53 -14.05
C LEU A 123 22.58 2.34 -13.61
N GLY A 124 22.26 1.13 -14.06
CA GLY A 124 23.05 -0.07 -13.74
C GLY A 124 24.52 0.07 -14.17
N ARG A 125 24.78 0.66 -15.35
CA ARG A 125 26.15 0.95 -15.79
C ARG A 125 26.86 1.97 -14.90
N ALA A 126 26.17 3.01 -14.45
CA ALA A 126 26.72 4.03 -13.57
C ALA A 126 27.03 3.48 -12.16
N VAL A 127 26.17 2.59 -11.65
CA VAL A 127 26.31 1.97 -10.33
C VAL A 127 27.41 0.90 -10.32
N ARG A 128 27.63 0.19 -11.43
CA ARG A 128 28.54 -0.97 -11.51
C ARG A 128 29.95 -0.77 -10.95
N PRO A 129 30.63 0.37 -11.15
CA PRO A 129 31.96 0.61 -10.57
C PRO A 129 31.94 0.74 -9.04
N ALA A 130 30.84 1.24 -8.46
CA ALA A 130 30.68 1.43 -7.02
C ALA A 130 30.20 0.14 -6.34
N ASP A 131 29.18 -0.52 -6.93
CA ASP A 131 28.67 -1.80 -6.46
C ASP A 131 28.18 -2.68 -7.63
N PRO A 132 28.96 -3.70 -8.03
CA PRO A 132 28.57 -4.62 -9.09
C PRO A 132 27.31 -5.44 -8.78
N ARG A 133 27.03 -5.75 -7.51
CA ARG A 133 25.84 -6.54 -7.15
C ARG A 133 24.58 -5.69 -7.27
N ALA A 134 24.62 -4.46 -6.77
CA ALA A 134 23.52 -3.50 -6.96
C ALA A 134 23.24 -3.27 -8.44
N ALA A 135 24.28 -3.14 -9.27
CA ALA A 135 24.14 -3.03 -10.71
C ALA A 135 23.48 -4.25 -11.36
N GLU A 136 23.82 -5.48 -10.95
CA GLU A 136 23.17 -6.69 -11.46
C GLU A 136 21.68 -6.77 -11.12
N GLU A 137 21.27 -6.29 -9.94
CA GLU A 137 19.86 -6.20 -9.59
C GLU A 137 19.11 -5.17 -10.46
N ILE A 138 19.74 -4.03 -10.74
CA ILE A 138 19.18 -3.01 -11.64
C ILE A 138 19.09 -3.55 -13.07
N PHE A 139 20.09 -4.30 -13.55
CA PHE A 139 20.03 -4.96 -14.85
C PHE A 139 18.98 -6.07 -14.89
N ALA A 140 18.75 -6.79 -13.80
CA ALA A 140 17.67 -7.76 -13.70
C ALA A 140 16.31 -7.08 -13.86
N PHE A 141 16.09 -5.98 -13.15
CA PHE A 141 14.89 -5.15 -13.31
C PHE A 141 14.71 -4.66 -14.76
N ALA A 142 15.78 -4.16 -15.40
CA ALA A 142 15.72 -3.73 -16.80
C ALA A 142 15.31 -4.86 -17.75
N ARG A 143 15.83 -6.08 -17.54
CA ARG A 143 15.45 -7.27 -18.33
C ARG A 143 14.02 -7.71 -18.07
N GLU A 144 13.54 -7.63 -16.83
CA GLU A 144 12.15 -7.92 -16.48
C GLU A 144 11.18 -7.01 -17.25
N VAL A 145 11.49 -5.70 -17.31
CA VAL A 145 10.69 -4.73 -18.07
C VAL A 145 10.81 -4.96 -19.58
N ALA A 146 12.00 -5.24 -20.10
CA ALA A 146 12.20 -5.47 -21.53
C ALA A 146 11.45 -6.71 -22.05
N ASN A 147 11.31 -7.74 -21.21
CA ASN A 147 10.67 -9.01 -21.58
C ASN A 147 9.17 -9.05 -21.29
N SER A 148 8.58 -8.00 -20.71
CA SER A 148 7.15 -7.92 -20.47
C SER A 148 6.40 -7.24 -21.62
N GLU A 149 5.17 -7.68 -21.85
CA GLU A 149 4.18 -6.86 -22.54
C GLU A 149 3.76 -5.77 -21.58
N LEU A 150 4.33 -4.58 -21.74
CA LEU A 150 4.04 -3.47 -20.83
C LEU A 150 2.60 -3.00 -21.07
N ASP A 151 1.77 -3.15 -20.05
CA ASP A 151 0.45 -2.53 -19.93
C ASP A 151 0.37 -1.73 -18.62
N LEU A 152 -0.81 -1.21 -18.26
CA LEU A 152 -0.98 -0.46 -17.02
C LEU A 152 -0.65 -1.29 -15.76
N THR A 153 -0.98 -2.58 -15.75
CA THR A 153 -0.75 -3.48 -14.61
C THR A 153 0.74 -3.78 -14.44
N HIS A 154 1.42 -4.07 -15.55
CA HIS A 154 2.84 -4.33 -15.57
C HIS A 154 3.66 -3.07 -15.28
N LEU A 155 3.21 -1.90 -15.72
CA LEU A 155 3.82 -0.61 -15.37
C LEU A 155 3.70 -0.31 -13.87
N ALA A 156 2.53 -0.52 -13.27
CA ALA A 156 2.35 -0.40 -11.82
C ALA A 156 3.27 -1.36 -11.05
N SER A 157 3.36 -2.61 -11.52
CA SER A 157 4.27 -3.61 -10.96
C SER A 157 5.74 -3.20 -11.08
N ALA A 158 6.15 -2.63 -12.22
CA ALA A 158 7.50 -2.13 -12.46
C ALA A 158 7.84 -0.96 -11.53
N ARG A 159 6.91 -0.01 -11.33
CA ARG A 159 7.06 1.11 -10.37
C ARG A 159 7.24 0.60 -8.94
N GLN A 160 6.40 -0.34 -8.50
CA GLN A 160 6.52 -0.94 -7.18
C GLN A 160 7.85 -1.68 -6.99
N ARG A 161 8.26 -2.45 -8.01
CA ARG A 161 9.53 -3.18 -8.01
C ARG A 161 10.71 -2.23 -7.92
N TRP A 162 10.70 -1.16 -8.69
CA TRP A 162 11.70 -0.10 -8.65
C TRP A 162 11.76 0.57 -7.28
N GLY A 163 10.62 0.95 -6.69
CA GLY A 163 10.58 1.52 -5.33
C GLY A 163 11.25 0.61 -4.30
N THR A 164 10.91 -0.68 -4.31
CA THR A 164 11.53 -1.67 -3.40
C THR A 164 13.05 -1.77 -3.60
N LEU A 165 13.48 -1.79 -4.87
CA LEU A 165 14.89 -1.88 -5.23
C LEU A 165 15.65 -0.61 -4.80
N ARG A 166 15.05 0.57 -5.01
CA ARG A 166 15.59 1.86 -4.61
C ARG A 166 15.81 1.95 -3.10
N HIS A 167 14.81 1.60 -2.28
CA HIS A 167 14.93 1.63 -0.81
C HIS A 167 15.98 0.67 -0.27
N ARG A 168 16.20 -0.45 -0.96
CA ARG A 168 17.20 -1.43 -0.55
C ARG A 168 18.62 -1.07 -0.98
N LEU A 169 18.78 -0.38 -2.11
CA LEU A 169 20.10 -0.10 -2.69
C LEU A 169 20.66 1.28 -2.30
N PHE A 170 19.80 2.27 -2.06
CA PHE A 170 20.24 3.65 -1.83
C PHE A 170 19.92 4.12 -0.41
N LEU A 171 20.75 5.03 0.10
CA LEU A 171 20.46 5.78 1.33
C LEU A 171 19.20 6.63 1.16
N PRO A 172 18.40 6.82 2.22
CA PRO A 172 17.27 7.76 2.19
C PRO A 172 17.72 9.17 1.82
N ALA A 173 16.98 9.82 0.94
CA ALA A 173 17.21 11.22 0.57
C ALA A 173 15.87 11.92 0.32
N ALA A 174 15.69 13.12 0.88
CA ALA A 174 14.42 13.85 0.77
C ALA A 174 13.97 14.06 -0.70
N TRP A 175 14.89 14.26 -1.64
CA TRP A 175 14.54 14.43 -3.05
C TRP A 175 14.10 13.12 -3.72
N LEU A 176 14.50 11.95 -3.20
CA LEU A 176 13.97 10.65 -3.65
C LEU A 176 12.55 10.40 -3.15
N GLU A 177 12.23 10.91 -1.95
CA GLU A 177 10.89 10.83 -1.36
C GLU A 177 9.88 11.70 -2.14
N VAL A 178 10.32 12.88 -2.60
CA VAL A 178 9.52 13.76 -3.48
C VAL A 178 9.28 13.14 -4.88
N LEU A 179 10.10 12.18 -5.29
CA LEU A 179 9.96 11.44 -6.55
C LEU A 179 9.19 10.11 -6.38
N GLY A 180 8.61 9.83 -5.22
CA GLY A 180 7.70 8.70 -5.04
C GLY A 180 6.55 8.78 -6.07
N PRO A 181 6.14 7.65 -6.68
CA PRO A 181 5.16 7.68 -7.76
C PRO A 181 3.81 8.14 -7.21
N VAL A 182 3.42 9.38 -7.50
CA VAL A 182 2.00 9.69 -7.61
C VAL A 182 1.54 8.93 -8.86
N ASP A 183 0.94 7.76 -8.67
CA ASP A 183 0.35 7.00 -9.76
C ASP A 183 -0.81 7.82 -10.33
N ARG A 184 -0.51 8.70 -11.27
CA ARG A 184 -1.47 9.66 -11.84
C ARG A 184 -2.68 8.97 -12.44
N THR A 185 -2.54 7.72 -12.89
CA THR A 185 -3.67 6.91 -13.37
C THR A 185 -4.57 6.52 -12.20
N ALA A 186 -4.00 6.06 -11.08
CA ALA A 186 -4.76 5.79 -9.86
C ALA A 186 -5.37 7.07 -9.27
N VAL A 187 -4.65 8.19 -9.27
CA VAL A 187 -5.16 9.50 -8.81
C VAL A 187 -6.29 9.99 -9.70
N ALA A 188 -6.19 9.85 -11.02
CA ALA A 188 -7.27 10.20 -11.95
C ALA A 188 -8.50 9.31 -11.77
N LEU A 189 -8.30 8.01 -11.52
CA LEU A 189 -9.37 7.08 -11.22
C LEU A 189 -10.07 7.42 -9.89
N ASP A 190 -9.30 7.73 -8.86
CA ASP A 190 -9.82 8.12 -7.55
C ASP A 190 -10.55 9.48 -7.61
N ARG A 191 -10.07 10.43 -8.43
CA ARG A 191 -10.80 11.68 -8.75
C ARG A 191 -12.15 11.38 -9.39
N ASP A 192 -12.19 10.51 -10.42
CA ASP A 192 -13.43 10.15 -11.10
C ASP A 192 -14.41 9.40 -10.18
N LEU A 193 -13.87 8.65 -9.24
CA LEU A 193 -14.63 8.02 -8.17
C LEU A 193 -15.22 9.04 -7.21
N SER A 194 -14.46 10.04 -6.77
CA SER A 194 -14.97 11.14 -5.96
C SER A 194 -16.13 11.84 -6.66
N LEU A 195 -16.01 12.17 -7.95
CA LEU A 195 -17.09 12.76 -8.75
C LEU A 195 -18.34 11.85 -8.79
N SER A 196 -18.15 10.57 -9.12
CA SER A 196 -19.26 9.62 -9.19
C SER A 196 -19.97 9.42 -7.85
N LEU A 197 -19.21 9.48 -6.75
CA LEU A 197 -19.74 9.35 -5.40
C LEU A 197 -20.49 10.63 -4.98
N ILE A 198 -19.98 11.81 -5.31
CA ILE A 198 -20.67 13.10 -5.11
C ILE A 198 -22.02 13.10 -5.86
N ASP A 199 -22.05 12.65 -7.11
CA ASP A 199 -23.29 12.54 -7.89
C ASP A 199 -24.30 11.62 -7.21
N LEU A 200 -23.84 10.49 -6.67
CA LEU A 200 -24.71 9.56 -5.94
C LEU A 200 -25.22 10.16 -4.62
N VAL A 201 -24.38 10.90 -3.88
CA VAL A 201 -24.80 11.64 -2.68
C VAL A 201 -25.91 12.64 -3.03
N ASN A 202 -25.72 13.41 -4.10
CA ASN A 202 -26.70 14.39 -4.58
C ASN A 202 -28.01 13.72 -5.00
N GLU A 203 -27.95 12.56 -5.66
CA GLU A 203 -29.12 11.77 -6.05
C GLU A 203 -29.90 11.27 -4.83
N VAL A 204 -29.20 10.70 -3.85
CA VAL A 204 -29.78 10.23 -2.57
C VAL A 204 -30.42 11.40 -1.82
N GLN A 205 -29.77 12.58 -1.81
CA GLN A 205 -30.31 13.78 -1.20
C GLN A 205 -31.55 14.32 -1.93
N ALA A 206 -31.57 14.27 -3.27
CA ALA A 206 -32.66 14.78 -4.10
C ALA A 206 -33.91 13.89 -4.11
N ALA A 207 -33.75 12.58 -3.87
CA ALA A 207 -34.86 11.62 -3.92
C ALA A 207 -35.99 11.88 -2.92
N GLY A 208 -35.76 12.70 -1.90
CA GLY A 208 -36.84 13.13 -1.00
C GLY A 208 -37.50 11.97 -0.25
N ALA A 209 -38.82 12.02 -0.08
CA ALA A 209 -39.60 11.04 0.67
C ALA A 209 -39.89 9.74 -0.06
N ASP A 210 -40.22 9.92 -1.32
CA ASP A 210 -41.02 8.99 -2.07
C ASP A 210 -40.07 8.18 -2.94
N GLY A 211 -40.19 6.86 -2.86
CA GLY A 211 -39.31 5.94 -3.59
C GLY A 211 -37.98 5.64 -2.90
N TRP A 212 -37.71 6.07 -1.65
CA TRP A 212 -36.46 5.69 -0.95
C TRP A 212 -36.29 4.17 -0.86
N ALA A 213 -37.33 3.47 -0.41
CA ALA A 213 -37.29 2.02 -0.26
C ALA A 213 -37.15 1.29 -1.61
N GLU A 214 -37.67 1.88 -2.68
CA GLU A 214 -37.61 1.33 -4.05
C GLU A 214 -36.24 1.56 -4.69
N ARG A 215 -35.62 2.72 -4.43
CA ARG A 215 -34.32 3.13 -5.02
C ARG A 215 -33.11 2.71 -4.19
N ALA A 216 -33.26 2.49 -2.89
CA ALA A 216 -32.15 2.08 -2.03
C ALA A 216 -31.38 0.84 -2.54
N PRO A 217 -32.04 -0.23 -3.04
CA PRO A 217 -31.32 -1.36 -3.63
C PRO A 217 -30.47 -0.95 -4.85
N GLU A 218 -30.97 -0.05 -5.70
CA GLU A 218 -30.24 0.46 -6.86
C GLU A 218 -29.02 1.28 -6.43
N TRP A 219 -29.18 2.20 -5.47
CA TRP A 219 -28.08 3.00 -4.95
C TRP A 219 -27.00 2.14 -4.28
N LEU A 220 -27.38 1.11 -3.52
CA LEU A 220 -26.43 0.18 -2.92
C LEU A 220 -25.66 -0.61 -3.98
N ALA A 221 -26.35 -1.11 -5.01
CA ALA A 221 -25.69 -1.81 -6.11
C ALA A 221 -24.70 -0.91 -6.85
N ARG A 222 -25.09 0.34 -7.10
CA ARG A 222 -24.25 1.34 -7.77
C ARG A 222 -23.05 1.75 -6.90
N LEU A 223 -23.25 1.88 -5.59
CA LEU A 223 -22.19 2.14 -4.61
C LEU A 223 -21.17 0.99 -4.55
N ASP A 224 -21.66 -0.26 -4.52
CA ASP A 224 -20.79 -1.44 -4.54
C ASP A 224 -20.00 -1.53 -5.86
N ALA A 225 -20.62 -1.19 -6.99
CA ALA A 225 -19.94 -1.11 -8.30
C ALA A 225 -18.91 0.03 -8.39
N LEU A 226 -19.13 1.15 -7.70
CA LEU A 226 -18.12 2.21 -7.58
C LEU A 226 -16.97 1.76 -6.69
N ARG A 227 -17.26 1.09 -5.57
CA ARG A 227 -16.25 0.62 -4.63
C ARG A 227 -15.28 -0.39 -5.26
N THR A 228 -15.76 -1.23 -6.18
CA THR A 228 -14.90 -2.20 -6.89
C THR A 228 -13.93 -1.56 -7.87
N ARG A 229 -14.16 -0.30 -8.25
CA ARG A 229 -13.26 0.49 -9.10
C ARG A 229 -12.19 1.23 -8.32
N LEU A 230 -12.27 1.26 -6.99
CA LEU A 230 -11.23 1.85 -6.14
C LEU A 230 -9.89 1.21 -6.50
N ALA A 231 -8.86 2.02 -6.73
CA ALA A 231 -7.55 1.49 -7.09
C ALA A 231 -7.00 0.56 -5.97
N PRO A 232 -5.89 -0.16 -6.13
CA PRO A 232 -5.20 -0.73 -4.98
C PRO A 232 -4.71 0.39 -4.03
N PRO A 233 -4.55 0.11 -2.72
CA PRO A 233 -4.10 1.11 -1.77
C PRO A 233 -2.75 1.70 -2.21
N PRO A 234 -2.57 3.03 -2.09
CA PRO A 234 -1.33 3.69 -2.45
C PRO A 234 -0.16 3.13 -1.61
N PRO A 235 1.07 3.06 -2.17
CA PRO A 235 2.23 2.58 -1.43
C PRO A 235 2.47 3.42 -0.16
N PHE A 236 3.10 2.80 0.86
CA PHE A 236 3.33 3.38 2.20
C PHE A 236 4.04 4.75 2.20
N ASP A 237 4.71 5.11 1.09
CA ASP A 237 5.49 6.35 0.93
C ASP A 237 4.82 7.37 -0.01
N SER A 238 3.50 7.30 -0.17
CA SER A 238 2.75 8.21 -1.04
C SER A 238 2.56 9.60 -0.42
N ASP A 239 2.30 10.61 -1.26
CA ASP A 239 2.03 11.99 -0.82
C ASP A 239 0.97 11.98 0.31
N PRO A 240 1.22 12.61 1.47
CA PRO A 240 0.27 12.65 2.57
C PRO A 240 -1.12 13.16 2.18
N ARG A 241 -1.20 14.05 1.17
CA ARG A 241 -2.47 14.54 0.60
C ARG A 241 -3.21 13.43 -0.12
N LEU A 242 -2.50 12.55 -0.83
CA LEU A 242 -3.09 11.38 -1.49
C LEU A 242 -3.65 10.42 -0.45
N LEU A 243 -2.90 10.13 0.61
CA LEU A 243 -3.34 9.25 1.70
C LEU A 243 -4.59 9.78 2.40
N LEU A 244 -4.64 11.10 2.67
CA LEU A 244 -5.80 11.75 3.28
C LEU A 244 -7.02 11.73 2.35
N ALA A 245 -6.86 12.18 1.10
CA ALA A 245 -7.95 12.22 0.12
C ALA A 245 -8.55 10.83 -0.13
N ARG A 246 -7.68 9.81 -0.18
CA ARG A 246 -8.07 8.41 -0.30
C ARG A 246 -8.88 7.92 0.89
N ARG A 247 -8.42 8.23 2.11
CA ARG A 247 -9.13 7.87 3.33
C ARG A 247 -10.51 8.51 3.38
N GLN A 248 -10.61 9.80 3.04
CA GLN A 248 -11.89 10.50 2.95
C GLN A 248 -12.83 9.86 1.92
N LEU A 249 -12.32 9.42 0.78
CA LEU A 249 -13.09 8.68 -0.22
C LEU A 249 -13.60 7.33 0.34
N GLU A 250 -12.74 6.55 1.01
CA GLU A 250 -13.10 5.26 1.62
C GLU A 250 -14.14 5.41 2.75
N ASP A 251 -13.95 6.40 3.61
CA ASP A 251 -14.89 6.77 4.68
C ASP A 251 -16.22 7.20 4.06
N GLY A 252 -16.19 7.94 2.94
CA GLY A 252 -17.39 8.36 2.22
C GLY A 252 -18.22 7.22 1.66
N PHE A 253 -17.59 6.13 1.18
CA PHE A 253 -18.30 4.91 0.81
C PHE A 253 -19.05 4.30 2.00
N ALA A 254 -18.40 4.23 3.16
CA ALA A 254 -18.99 3.65 4.37
C ALA A 254 -20.14 4.52 4.89
N GLU A 255 -19.95 5.84 4.92
CA GLU A 255 -20.96 6.79 5.36
C GLU A 255 -22.17 6.83 4.45
N LEU A 256 -21.99 6.85 3.12
CA LEU A 256 -23.12 6.84 2.18
C LEU A 256 -23.89 5.52 2.27
N ARG A 257 -23.20 4.38 2.39
CA ARG A 257 -23.85 3.08 2.59
C ARG A 257 -24.69 3.10 3.86
N ALA A 258 -24.13 3.57 4.96
CA ALA A 258 -24.83 3.69 6.23
C ALA A 258 -26.05 4.60 6.09
N ALA A 259 -25.92 5.73 5.39
CA ALA A 259 -27.02 6.65 5.15
C ALA A 259 -28.16 6.01 4.32
N ILE A 260 -27.83 5.30 3.25
CA ILE A 260 -28.83 4.60 2.42
C ILE A 260 -29.59 3.55 3.26
N LEU A 261 -28.88 2.78 4.10
CA LEU A 261 -29.44 1.73 4.96
C LEU A 261 -30.23 2.27 6.15
N GLU A 262 -29.77 3.34 6.79
CA GLU A 262 -30.48 4.03 7.87
C GLU A 262 -31.80 4.63 7.37
N GLY A 263 -31.87 4.90 6.07
CA GLY A 263 -33.07 5.38 5.41
C GLY A 263 -33.39 6.82 5.80
N ARG A 264 -34.68 7.12 5.97
CA ARG A 264 -35.11 8.46 6.35
C ARG A 264 -34.84 8.74 7.82
N SER A 265 -33.73 9.43 8.11
CA SER A 265 -33.53 10.13 9.39
C SER A 265 -33.44 11.65 9.16
N ARG A 266 -34.01 12.47 10.06
CA ARG A 266 -33.83 13.95 9.98
C ARG A 266 -32.36 14.36 10.14
N ALA A 267 -31.54 13.48 10.71
CA ALA A 267 -30.10 13.65 10.85
C ALA A 267 -29.33 13.36 9.55
N LEU A 268 -30.00 12.80 8.52
CA LEU A 268 -29.33 12.35 7.30
C LEU A 268 -28.88 13.51 6.41
N ARG A 269 -29.70 14.55 6.26
CA ARG A 269 -29.40 15.69 5.38
C ARG A 269 -28.09 16.41 5.74
N PRO A 270 -27.87 16.87 6.99
CA PRO A 270 -26.60 17.51 7.34
C PRO A 270 -25.41 16.54 7.23
N ARG A 271 -25.61 15.22 7.40
CA ARG A 271 -24.56 14.21 7.18
C ARG A 271 -24.20 14.08 5.71
N LEU A 272 -25.18 14.04 4.81
CA LEU A 272 -24.95 13.99 3.36
C LEU A 272 -24.29 15.28 2.84
N GLU A 273 -24.67 16.45 3.38
CA GLU A 273 -24.02 17.72 3.04
C GLU A 273 -22.55 17.76 3.50
N ALA A 274 -22.26 17.31 4.72
CA ALA A 274 -20.90 17.19 5.22
C ALA A 274 -20.06 16.18 4.42
N LEU A 275 -20.68 15.05 4.04
CA LEU A 275 -20.05 14.04 3.20
C LEU A 275 -19.72 14.60 1.80
N ALA A 276 -20.65 15.29 1.15
CA ALA A 276 -20.42 15.93 -0.14
C ALA A 276 -19.26 16.93 -0.07
N ALA A 277 -19.19 17.74 1.00
CA ALA A 277 -18.09 18.68 1.21
C ALA A 277 -16.74 17.99 1.41
N SER A 278 -16.70 16.89 2.17
CA SER A 278 -15.48 16.08 2.38
C SER A 278 -14.99 15.46 1.07
N LEU A 279 -15.90 14.88 0.27
CA LEU A 279 -15.56 14.29 -1.03
C LEU A 279 -15.08 15.32 -2.05
N GLU A 280 -15.63 16.53 -1.99
CA GLU A 280 -15.22 17.67 -2.81
C GLU A 280 -13.82 18.17 -2.42
N GLU A 281 -13.46 18.13 -1.14
CA GLU A 281 -12.09 18.38 -0.66
C GLU A 281 -11.12 17.31 -1.18
N SER A 282 -11.50 16.03 -1.09
CA SER A 282 -10.70 14.93 -1.65
C SER A 282 -10.51 15.08 -3.16
N ARG A 283 -11.57 15.44 -3.90
CA ARG A 283 -11.51 15.67 -5.34
C ARG A 283 -10.49 16.75 -5.69
N ARG A 284 -10.53 17.90 -5.00
CA ARG A 284 -9.57 18.99 -5.20
C ARG A 284 -8.14 18.55 -4.88
N ALA A 285 -7.95 17.79 -3.80
CA ALA A 285 -6.64 17.24 -3.48
C ALA A 285 -6.13 16.30 -4.60
N PHE A 286 -6.99 15.47 -5.20
CA PHE A 286 -6.61 14.67 -6.36
C PHE A 286 -6.30 15.53 -7.60
N GLU A 287 -7.06 16.60 -7.86
CA GLU A 287 -6.80 17.54 -8.97
C GLU A 287 -5.46 18.27 -8.80
N ASP A 288 -5.18 18.77 -7.60
CA ASP A 288 -3.90 19.42 -7.27
C ASP A 288 -2.72 18.46 -7.47
N LEU A 289 -2.92 17.15 -7.22
CA LEU A 289 -1.91 16.11 -7.44
C LEU A 289 -1.72 15.74 -8.92
N LEU A 290 -2.72 16.00 -9.77
CA LEU A 290 -2.64 15.76 -11.22
C LEU A 290 -1.94 16.90 -11.97
N GLY A 291 -2.01 18.13 -11.45
CA GLY A 291 -1.35 19.31 -12.01
C GLY A 291 -2.18 20.02 -13.08
#